data_AF-A0A6D2IH80-F1
#
_entry.id   AF-A0A6D2IH80-F1
#
_cell.length_a   1.000
_cell.length_b   1.000
_cell.length_c   1.000
_cell.angle_alpha   90.00
_cell.angle_beta   90.00
_cell.angle_gamma   90.00
#
_symmetry.space_group_name_H-M   'P 1'
#
loop_
_entity.id
_entity.type
_entity.pdbx_description
1 polymer ?
#
loop_
_entity_poly.entity_id
_entity_poly.type
_entity_poly.pdbx_seq_one_letter_code
_entity_poly.pdbx_strand_id
1 'polypeptide(L)'
;MILHDSVFITEFIIRSYERENQREKTGDPLMDEPCRGEVVRRDLILLENQLPYFLLDKLFEPIIHTLFHRGSDMTLRKLVTDFFYCSNEIGDDSKFRHFTDLLRCVRVETLPGKYIGEVPVMTEMYHADKLHSGGVNFKAVYNMLSLDVEFKNGCLNIPRLWVNYIFFLDSLIDSEKDVALLVEKGIIENGLGDHGSVATMVNRLGLGLTDFGSYYSFTAYDVNCYSNNSWNKSRAVLKSVYFSNPWRGTATVAATLLLLLTLVQTVTSVMQVLQKDTP
;
A
#
# COMPACT_ATOMS: atom_id res chain seq x y z
N MET A 1 18.08 -10.49 11.02
CA MET A 1 16.86 -9.79 10.63
C MET A 1 15.90 -10.78 9.98
N ILE A 2 16.12 -11.17 8.72
CA ILE A 2 15.28 -12.13 7.97
C ILE A 2 14.82 -13.37 8.77
N LEU A 3 15.74 -14.06 9.46
CA LEU A 3 15.38 -15.26 10.24
C LEU A 3 14.44 -14.92 11.41
N HIS A 4 14.69 -13.83 12.12
CA HIS A 4 13.85 -13.39 13.25
C HIS A 4 12.47 -12.97 12.76
N ASP A 5 12.41 -12.26 11.62
CA ASP A 5 11.16 -11.85 10.99
C ASP A 5 10.38 -13.08 10.51
N SER A 6 11.07 -14.08 9.96
CA SER A 6 10.46 -15.35 9.52
C SER A 6 9.89 -16.15 10.70
N VAL A 7 10.64 -16.23 11.81
CA VAL A 7 10.15 -16.88 13.05
C VAL A 7 8.91 -16.18 13.56
N PHE A 8 8.95 -14.84 13.67
CA PHE A 8 7.83 -14.04 14.14
C PHE A 8 6.59 -14.26 13.26
N ILE A 9 6.73 -14.22 11.93
CA ILE A 9 5.61 -14.40 10.99
C ILE A 9 5.02 -15.80 11.13
N THR A 10 5.85 -16.84 11.15
CA THR A 10 5.36 -18.20 11.27
C THR A 10 4.67 -18.43 12.61
N GLU A 11 5.24 -17.96 13.72
CA GLU A 11 4.62 -18.02 15.04
C GLU A 11 3.28 -17.28 15.05
N PHE A 12 3.24 -16.07 14.49
CA PHE A 12 2.03 -15.27 14.40
C PHE A 12 0.92 -15.97 13.61
N ILE A 13 1.25 -16.59 12.47
CA ILE A 13 0.29 -17.36 11.66
C ILE A 13 -0.23 -18.59 12.43
N ILE A 14 0.66 -19.35 13.06
CA ILE A 14 0.29 -20.54 13.85
C ILE A 14 -0.66 -20.14 14.99
N ARG A 15 -0.29 -19.14 15.79
CA ARG A 15 -1.12 -18.72 16.91
C ARG A 15 -2.46 -18.11 16.44
N SER A 16 -2.49 -17.44 15.28
CA SER A 16 -3.73 -16.93 14.70
C SER A 16 -4.69 -18.07 14.35
N TYR A 17 -4.17 -19.15 13.76
CA TYR A 17 -4.92 -20.36 13.46
C TYR A 17 -5.43 -21.06 14.74
N GLU A 18 -4.60 -21.18 15.78
CA GLU A 18 -5.03 -21.74 17.06
C GLU A 18 -6.13 -20.92 17.73
N ARG A 19 -6.03 -19.57 17.68
CA ARG A 19 -7.04 -18.66 18.24
C ARG A 19 -8.40 -18.74 17.55
N GLU A 20 -8.44 -18.91 16.23
CA GLU A 20 -9.71 -19.14 15.53
C GLU A 20 -10.40 -20.42 16.03
N ASN A 21 -9.62 -21.40 16.49
CA ASN A 21 -10.12 -22.66 17.02
C ASN A 21 -10.37 -22.64 18.55
N GLN A 22 -9.72 -21.75 19.30
CA GLN A 22 -9.84 -21.64 20.77
C GLN A 22 -10.15 -20.19 21.18
N ARG A 23 -11.37 -19.95 21.69
CA ARG A 23 -11.90 -18.60 22.04
C ARG A 23 -11.34 -17.99 23.35
N GLU A 24 -10.29 -18.56 23.92
CA GLU A 24 -9.74 -18.09 25.20
C GLU A 24 -8.70 -16.99 24.97
N LYS A 25 -8.69 -15.99 25.86
CA LYS A 25 -7.72 -14.88 25.81
C LYS A 25 -6.35 -15.39 26.26
N THR A 26 -5.32 -15.03 25.51
CA THR A 26 -3.94 -15.47 25.72
C THR A 26 -3.13 -14.52 26.61
N GLY A 27 -3.63 -13.30 26.86
CA GLY A 27 -2.94 -12.24 27.57
C GLY A 27 -1.97 -11.43 26.69
N ASP A 28 -1.80 -11.82 25.42
CA ASP A 28 -0.97 -11.12 24.45
C ASP A 28 -1.83 -10.07 23.70
N PRO A 29 -1.54 -8.76 23.83
CA PRO A 29 -2.32 -7.72 23.16
C PRO A 29 -2.35 -7.86 21.64
N LEU A 30 -1.30 -8.45 21.03
CA LEU A 30 -1.25 -8.69 19.59
C LEU A 30 -2.28 -9.74 19.15
N MET A 31 -2.55 -10.71 20.04
CA MET A 31 -3.45 -11.83 19.80
C MET A 31 -4.83 -11.65 20.44
N ASP A 32 -5.02 -10.74 21.38
CA ASP A 32 -6.30 -10.56 22.08
C ASP A 32 -7.10 -9.36 21.54
N GLU A 33 -6.44 -8.39 20.89
CA GLU A 33 -7.09 -7.28 20.21
C GLU A 33 -7.32 -7.61 18.72
N PRO A 34 -8.58 -7.76 18.26
CA PRO A 34 -8.87 -8.13 16.87
C PRO A 34 -8.25 -7.19 15.83
N CYS A 35 -8.16 -5.90 16.16
CA CYS A 35 -7.65 -4.86 15.27
C CYS A 35 -6.13 -4.98 15.03
N ARG A 36 -5.35 -5.48 16.00
CA ARG A 36 -3.88 -5.54 15.86
C ARG A 36 -3.43 -6.66 14.95
N GLY A 37 -4.08 -7.82 15.04
CA GLY A 37 -3.77 -8.93 14.14
C GLY A 37 -4.11 -8.61 12.68
N GLU A 38 -5.20 -7.88 12.46
CA GLU A 38 -5.57 -7.38 11.13
C GLU A 38 -4.55 -6.40 10.55
N VAL A 39 -3.96 -5.53 11.38
CA VAL A 39 -2.89 -4.61 10.94
C VAL A 39 -1.66 -5.39 10.51
N VAL A 40 -1.18 -6.34 11.33
CA VAL A 40 -0.01 -7.17 10.98
C VAL A 40 -0.26 -7.96 9.70
N ARG A 41 -1.41 -8.62 9.58
CA ARG A 41 -1.78 -9.38 8.37
C ARG A 41 -1.74 -8.51 7.11
N ARG A 42 -2.19 -7.25 7.20
CA ARG A 42 -2.16 -6.29 6.08
C ARG A 42 -0.74 -5.83 5.77
N ASP A 43 0.05 -5.54 6.79
CA ASP A 43 1.45 -5.15 6.63
C ASP A 43 2.27 -6.23 5.91
N LEU A 44 1.98 -7.51 6.15
CA LEU A 44 2.64 -8.64 5.47
C LEU A 44 2.38 -8.71 3.96
N ILE A 45 1.37 -8.00 3.44
CA ILE A 45 1.05 -7.95 2.01
C ILE A 45 1.73 -6.75 1.32
N LEU A 46 2.20 -5.76 2.08
CA LEU A 46 2.86 -4.58 1.52
C LEU A 46 4.17 -4.97 0.83
N LEU A 47 4.45 -4.36 -0.33
CA LEU A 47 5.66 -4.66 -1.13
C LEU A 47 6.96 -4.50 -0.33
N GLU A 48 6.96 -3.61 0.67
CA GLU A 48 8.10 -3.30 1.53
C GLU A 48 8.38 -4.42 2.55
N ASN A 49 7.39 -5.26 2.88
CA ASN A 49 7.47 -6.32 3.87
C ASN A 49 7.47 -7.72 3.25
N GLN A 50 7.98 -7.88 2.03
CA GLN A 50 7.97 -9.17 1.34
C GLN A 50 9.17 -10.03 1.72
N LEU A 51 8.87 -11.16 2.37
CA LEU A 51 9.79 -12.26 2.53
C LEU A 51 9.51 -13.33 1.46
N PRO A 52 10.56 -13.89 0.84
CA PRO A 52 10.39 -15.01 -0.07
C PRO A 52 9.76 -16.22 0.65
N TYR A 53 8.60 -16.67 0.16
CA TYR A 53 7.84 -17.79 0.74
C TYR A 53 8.68 -19.06 0.83
N PHE A 54 9.59 -19.30 -0.11
CA PHE A 54 10.47 -20.47 -0.10
C PHE A 54 11.35 -20.56 1.17
N LEU A 55 11.64 -19.43 1.83
CA LEU A 55 12.35 -19.43 3.11
C LEU A 55 11.48 -20.00 4.21
N LEU A 56 10.22 -19.58 4.26
CA LEU A 56 9.26 -20.07 5.25
C LEU A 56 9.01 -21.57 5.04
N ASP A 57 8.78 -21.96 3.79
CA ASP A 57 8.57 -23.35 3.36
C ASP A 57 9.72 -24.26 3.82
N LYS A 58 10.97 -23.92 3.47
CA LYS A 58 12.12 -24.75 3.83
C LYS A 58 12.44 -24.79 5.32
N LEU A 59 12.23 -23.68 6.03
CA LEU A 59 12.60 -23.56 7.44
C LEU A 59 11.54 -24.14 8.37
N PHE A 60 10.26 -23.96 8.05
CA PHE A 60 9.17 -24.19 8.99
C PHE A 60 8.21 -25.31 8.61
N GLU A 61 8.15 -25.78 7.35
CA GLU A 61 7.34 -26.96 7.00
C GLU A 61 7.62 -28.18 7.90
N PRO A 62 8.89 -28.53 8.21
CA PRO A 62 9.18 -29.63 9.14
C PRO A 62 8.63 -29.40 10.56
N ILE A 63 8.57 -28.13 10.99
CA ILE A 63 8.05 -27.73 12.29
C ILE A 63 6.52 -27.86 12.30
N ILE A 64 5.83 -27.44 11.23
CA ILE A 64 4.38 -27.60 11.08
C ILE A 64 3.98 -29.07 11.20
N HIS A 65 4.67 -29.98 10.50
CA HIS A 65 4.40 -31.41 10.60
C HIS A 65 4.62 -31.99 12.01
N THR A 66 5.53 -31.40 12.79
CA THR A 66 5.78 -31.83 14.16
C THR A 66 4.70 -31.32 15.11
N LEU A 67 4.27 -30.06 14.95
CA LEU A 67 3.27 -29.40 15.80
C LEU A 67 1.86 -29.98 15.62
N PHE A 68 1.44 -30.26 14.38
CA PHE A 68 0.05 -30.65 14.09
C PHE A 68 -0.22 -32.16 14.07
N HIS A 69 0.67 -32.97 14.67
CA HIS A 69 0.64 -34.44 14.76
C HIS A 69 0.50 -35.22 13.43
N ARG A 70 1.01 -36.45 13.44
CA ARG A 70 1.06 -37.38 12.30
C ARG A 70 -0.35 -37.92 11.99
N GLY A 71 -1.15 -37.12 11.28
CA GLY A 71 -2.53 -37.45 10.90
C GLY A 71 -3.37 -36.27 10.39
N SER A 72 -2.91 -35.03 10.58
CA SER A 72 -3.49 -33.87 9.89
C SER A 72 -2.79 -33.66 8.54
N ASP A 73 -3.56 -33.38 7.48
CA ASP A 73 -3.02 -32.94 6.18
C ASP A 73 -2.60 -31.46 6.22
N MET A 74 -2.20 -30.94 7.39
CA MET A 74 -1.83 -29.55 7.59
C MET A 74 -0.44 -29.30 7.02
N THR A 75 -0.32 -28.24 6.23
CA THR A 75 0.93 -27.77 5.62
C THR A 75 1.07 -26.29 5.90
N LEU A 76 2.30 -25.76 5.83
CA LEU A 76 2.53 -24.32 5.94
C LEU A 76 1.74 -23.58 4.86
N ARG A 77 1.64 -24.15 3.66
CA ARG A 77 0.82 -23.58 2.57
C ARG A 77 -0.61 -23.37 3.01
N LYS A 78 -1.27 -24.40 3.57
CA LYS A 78 -2.66 -24.31 4.05
C LYS A 78 -2.80 -23.28 5.16
N LEU A 79 -1.89 -23.28 6.14
CA LEU A 79 -1.89 -22.25 7.20
C LEU A 79 -1.80 -20.83 6.64
N VAL A 80 -0.89 -20.60 5.68
CA VAL A 80 -0.73 -19.29 5.04
C VAL A 80 -1.96 -18.91 4.24
N THR A 81 -2.51 -19.82 3.44
CA THR A 81 -3.69 -19.52 2.63
C THR A 81 -4.94 -19.31 3.48
N ASP A 82 -5.07 -20.02 4.60
CA ASP A 82 -6.18 -19.85 5.56
C ASP A 82 -6.05 -18.49 6.26
N PHE A 83 -4.84 -18.16 6.70
CA PHE A 83 -4.53 -16.87 7.31
C PHE A 83 -4.88 -15.69 6.40
N PHE A 84 -4.73 -15.82 5.07
CA PHE A 84 -5.13 -14.79 4.11
C PHE A 84 -6.56 -14.96 3.55
N TYR A 85 -7.34 -15.91 4.07
CA TYR A 85 -8.71 -16.20 3.63
C TYR A 85 -8.82 -16.56 2.15
N CYS A 86 -7.84 -17.30 1.61
CA CYS A 86 -7.76 -17.65 0.19
C CYS A 86 -7.53 -19.14 -0.10
N SER A 87 -7.63 -20.04 0.89
CA SER A 87 -7.36 -21.47 0.71
C SER A 87 -8.17 -22.16 -0.37
N ASN A 88 -9.42 -21.73 -0.57
CA ASN A 88 -10.29 -22.33 -1.58
C ASN A 88 -10.21 -21.62 -2.94
N GLU A 89 -9.40 -20.57 -3.05
CA GLU A 89 -9.39 -19.63 -4.17
C GLU A 89 -8.10 -19.75 -5.00
N ILE A 90 -7.17 -20.64 -4.62
CA ILE A 90 -5.90 -20.88 -5.31
C ILE A 90 -5.71 -22.39 -5.55
N GLY A 91 -5.38 -22.76 -6.78
CA GLY A 91 -5.12 -24.15 -7.17
C GLY A 91 -3.86 -24.71 -6.51
N ASP A 92 -3.82 -26.01 -6.26
CA ASP A 92 -2.69 -26.65 -5.54
C ASP A 92 -1.35 -26.55 -6.28
N ASP A 93 -1.39 -26.51 -7.61
CA ASP A 93 -0.19 -26.37 -8.45
C ASP A 93 0.37 -24.94 -8.49
N SER A 94 -0.39 -23.97 -7.97
CA SER A 94 -0.06 -22.56 -8.05
C SER A 94 1.05 -22.20 -7.06
N LYS A 95 2.15 -21.71 -7.62
CA LYS A 95 3.34 -21.29 -6.87
C LYS A 95 3.33 -19.78 -6.73
N PHE A 96 3.38 -19.31 -5.49
CA PHE A 96 3.54 -17.90 -5.17
C PHE A 96 4.90 -17.65 -4.54
N ARG A 97 5.50 -16.50 -4.86
CA ARG A 97 6.86 -16.16 -4.43
C ARG A 97 6.91 -15.55 -3.03
N HIS A 98 5.86 -14.83 -2.66
CA HIS A 98 5.70 -14.08 -1.40
C HIS A 98 4.20 -13.77 -1.21
N PHE A 99 3.80 -13.15 -0.10
CA PHE A 99 2.38 -12.99 0.24
C PHE A 99 1.60 -12.04 -0.68
N THR A 100 2.22 -10.98 -1.20
CA THR A 100 1.57 -10.17 -2.25
C THR A 100 1.33 -10.98 -3.52
N ASP A 101 2.30 -11.82 -3.91
CA ASP A 101 2.18 -12.66 -5.10
C ASP A 101 1.12 -13.75 -4.91
N LEU A 102 0.93 -14.26 -3.68
CA LEU A 102 -0.17 -15.17 -3.33
C LEU A 102 -1.53 -14.53 -3.67
N LEU A 103 -1.79 -13.32 -3.19
CA LEU A 103 -3.04 -12.63 -3.47
C LEU A 103 -3.20 -12.28 -4.95
N ARG A 104 -2.09 -11.98 -5.65
CA ARG A 104 -2.10 -11.79 -7.10
C ARG A 104 -2.49 -13.08 -7.82
N CYS A 105 -1.93 -14.23 -7.45
CA CYS A 105 -2.27 -15.53 -8.02
C CYS A 105 -3.74 -15.86 -7.79
N VAL A 106 -4.23 -15.71 -6.56
CA VAL A 106 -5.66 -15.88 -6.23
C VAL A 106 -6.54 -15.03 -7.14
N ARG A 107 -6.22 -13.75 -7.31
CA ARG A 107 -6.98 -12.87 -8.22
C ARG A 107 -6.96 -13.36 -9.66
N VAL A 108 -5.81 -13.80 -10.16
CA VAL A 108 -5.68 -14.28 -11.54
C VAL A 108 -6.47 -15.57 -11.77
N GLU A 109 -6.49 -16.47 -10.79
CA GLU A 109 -7.16 -17.77 -10.89
C GLU A 109 -8.67 -17.69 -10.65
N THR A 110 -9.10 -16.75 -9.80
CA THR A 110 -10.52 -16.46 -9.56
C THR A 110 -11.16 -15.63 -10.67
N LEU A 111 -10.36 -15.00 -11.53
CA LEU A 111 -10.88 -14.30 -12.71
C LEU A 111 -11.47 -15.33 -13.69
N PRO A 112 -12.72 -15.13 -14.15
CA PRO A 112 -13.25 -15.95 -15.22
C PRO A 112 -12.35 -15.82 -16.45
N GLY A 113 -12.02 -16.95 -17.08
CA GLY A 113 -11.22 -17.01 -18.33
C GLY A 113 -11.85 -16.33 -19.56
N LYS A 114 -12.84 -15.43 -19.36
CA LYS A 114 -13.54 -14.67 -20.39
C LYS A 114 -12.79 -13.43 -20.88
N TYR A 115 -11.72 -13.00 -20.20
CA TYR A 115 -11.06 -11.71 -20.46
C TYR A 115 -9.71 -11.82 -21.20
N ILE A 116 -9.56 -12.83 -22.08
CA ILE A 116 -8.37 -12.97 -22.94
C ILE A 116 -8.74 -12.48 -24.35
N GLY A 117 -8.35 -11.24 -24.70
CA GLY A 117 -8.58 -10.65 -26.03
C GLY A 117 -8.72 -9.13 -26.02
N GLU A 118 -9.09 -8.55 -27.18
CA GLU A 118 -9.49 -7.14 -27.27
C GLU A 118 -10.75 -6.90 -26.42
N VAL A 119 -10.67 -5.95 -25.48
CA VAL A 119 -11.81 -5.56 -24.65
C VAL A 119 -12.64 -4.54 -25.44
N PRO A 120 -13.89 -4.85 -25.82
CA PRO A 120 -14.71 -3.92 -26.57
C PRO A 120 -15.02 -2.68 -25.72
N VAL A 121 -15.03 -1.51 -26.37
CA VAL A 121 -15.42 -0.26 -25.71
C VAL A 121 -16.88 -0.37 -25.28
N MET A 122 -17.15 -0.08 -24.02
CA MET A 122 -18.52 0.01 -23.50
C MET A 122 -19.18 1.26 -24.09
N THR A 123 -20.04 1.09 -25.09
CA THR A 123 -20.65 2.22 -25.80
C THR A 123 -21.95 2.70 -25.16
N GLU A 124 -22.78 1.80 -24.63
CA GLU A 124 -24.07 2.15 -24.00
C GLU A 124 -24.43 1.18 -22.87
N MET A 125 -24.72 1.69 -21.66
CA MET A 125 -25.21 0.91 -20.54
C MET A 125 -26.35 1.65 -19.83
N TYR A 126 -27.44 0.94 -19.52
CA TYR A 126 -28.56 1.52 -18.77
C TYR A 126 -28.22 1.73 -17.29
N HIS A 127 -28.73 2.81 -16.70
CA HIS A 127 -28.58 3.05 -15.26
C HIS A 127 -29.34 2.02 -14.42
N ALA A 128 -28.90 1.83 -13.16
CA ALA A 128 -29.41 0.80 -12.26
C ALA A 128 -30.93 0.81 -12.10
N ASP A 129 -31.54 2.00 -12.01
CA ASP A 129 -33.01 2.15 -11.88
C ASP A 129 -33.77 1.62 -13.11
N LYS A 130 -33.29 1.95 -14.31
CA LYS A 130 -33.87 1.46 -15.57
C LYS A 130 -33.69 -0.05 -15.72
N LEU A 131 -32.54 -0.58 -15.31
CA LEU A 131 -32.29 -2.02 -15.28
C LEU A 131 -33.21 -2.73 -14.29
N HIS A 132 -33.34 -2.19 -13.07
CA HIS A 132 -34.19 -2.75 -12.04
C HIS A 132 -35.67 -2.76 -12.47
N SER A 133 -36.15 -1.64 -13.00
CA SER A 133 -37.50 -1.52 -13.58
C SER A 133 -37.72 -2.47 -14.77
N GLY A 134 -36.65 -2.81 -15.49
CA GLY A 134 -36.65 -3.80 -16.57
C GLY A 134 -36.59 -5.26 -16.11
N GLY A 135 -36.63 -5.54 -14.80
CA GLY A 135 -36.63 -6.89 -14.24
C GLY A 135 -35.25 -7.44 -13.88
N VAL A 136 -34.20 -6.61 -13.88
CA VAL A 136 -32.87 -7.01 -13.40
C VAL A 136 -32.83 -6.99 -11.87
N ASN A 137 -32.50 -8.14 -11.29
CA ASN A 137 -32.21 -8.27 -9.87
C ASN A 137 -30.76 -7.92 -9.59
N PHE A 138 -30.47 -7.29 -8.45
CA PHE A 138 -29.12 -6.96 -8.01
C PHE A 138 -28.77 -7.76 -6.76
N LYS A 139 -27.60 -8.38 -6.74
CA LYS A 139 -27.12 -9.16 -5.59
C LYS A 139 -25.69 -8.80 -5.25
N ALA A 140 -25.44 -8.51 -3.98
CA ALA A 140 -24.09 -8.28 -3.48
C ALA A 140 -23.34 -9.62 -3.30
N VAL A 141 -22.13 -9.71 -3.83
CA VAL A 141 -21.20 -10.82 -3.59
C VAL A 141 -20.34 -10.49 -2.37
N TYR A 142 -20.36 -11.39 -1.38
CA TYR A 142 -19.59 -11.26 -0.13
C TYR A 142 -18.27 -12.02 -0.26
N ASN A 143 -17.42 -11.60 -1.19
CA ASN A 143 -16.05 -12.07 -1.30
C ASN A 143 -15.15 -10.82 -1.40
N MET A 144 -14.25 -10.63 -0.43
CA MET A 144 -13.36 -9.46 -0.37
C MET A 144 -12.33 -9.42 -1.51
N LEU A 145 -12.05 -10.57 -2.14
CA LEU A 145 -11.05 -10.70 -3.19
C LEU A 145 -11.66 -10.68 -4.60
N SER A 146 -12.99 -10.82 -4.72
CA SER A 146 -13.68 -10.84 -6.00
C SER A 146 -13.83 -9.43 -6.57
N LEU A 147 -13.40 -9.26 -7.82
CA LEU A 147 -13.65 -8.07 -8.64
C LEU A 147 -14.60 -8.38 -9.82
N ASP A 148 -15.09 -9.62 -9.90
CA ASP A 148 -15.85 -10.09 -11.05
C ASP A 148 -17.32 -9.70 -10.94
N VAL A 149 -17.87 -9.18 -12.05
CA VAL A 149 -19.27 -8.80 -12.17
C VAL A 149 -19.95 -9.80 -13.08
N GLU A 150 -20.95 -10.50 -12.56
CA GLU A 150 -21.60 -11.58 -13.27
C GLU A 150 -23.10 -11.32 -13.46
N PHE A 151 -23.55 -11.29 -14.72
CA PHE A 151 -24.97 -11.31 -15.05
C PHE A 151 -25.42 -12.71 -15.46
N LYS A 152 -26.28 -13.34 -14.67
CA LYS A 152 -26.87 -14.66 -14.96
C LYS A 152 -28.33 -14.71 -14.54
N ASN A 153 -29.18 -15.28 -15.39
CA ASN A 153 -30.59 -15.53 -15.11
C ASN A 153 -31.36 -14.29 -14.61
N GLY A 154 -31.11 -13.12 -15.21
CA GLY A 154 -31.76 -11.87 -14.80
C GLY A 154 -31.21 -11.26 -13.50
N CYS A 155 -30.15 -11.83 -12.91
CA CYS A 155 -29.51 -11.32 -11.70
C CYS A 155 -28.09 -10.83 -12.00
N LEU A 156 -27.80 -9.58 -11.64
CA LEU A 156 -26.49 -8.96 -11.67
C LEU A 156 -25.84 -9.09 -10.30
N ASN A 157 -24.86 -9.98 -10.21
CA ASN A 157 -24.03 -10.19 -9.03
C ASN A 157 -22.84 -9.22 -9.09
N ILE A 158 -22.73 -8.35 -8.09
CA ILE A 158 -21.68 -7.33 -8.02
C ILE A 158 -20.97 -7.45 -6.66
N PRO A 159 -19.64 -7.48 -6.62
CA PRO A 159 -18.89 -7.41 -5.37
C PRO A 159 -19.17 -6.10 -4.63
N ARG A 160 -19.07 -6.14 -3.30
CA ARG A 160 -19.17 -4.92 -2.48
C ARG A 160 -17.98 -4.01 -2.74
N LEU A 161 -18.24 -2.78 -3.16
CA LEU A 161 -17.21 -1.77 -3.34
C LEU A 161 -16.82 -1.17 -1.98
N TRP A 162 -15.56 -1.32 -1.60
CA TRP A 162 -14.96 -0.65 -0.45
C TRP A 162 -14.07 0.50 -0.93
N VAL A 163 -14.49 1.73 -0.66
CA VAL A 163 -13.92 2.96 -1.24
C VAL A 163 -12.76 3.56 -0.43
N ASN A 164 -11.96 2.73 0.25
CA ASN A 164 -10.84 3.18 1.08
C ASN A 164 -9.75 3.92 0.28
N TYR A 165 -9.52 3.48 -0.96
CA TYR A 165 -8.57 4.14 -1.85
C TYR A 165 -9.10 5.47 -2.38
N ILE A 166 -10.42 5.60 -2.59
CA ILE A 166 -11.04 6.87 -3.00
C ILE A 166 -10.85 7.91 -1.90
N PHE A 167 -11.06 7.54 -0.64
CA PHE A 167 -10.83 8.45 0.50
C PHE A 167 -9.37 8.93 0.59
N PHE A 168 -8.42 8.03 0.35
CA PHE A 168 -7.00 8.40 0.31
C PHE A 168 -6.67 9.30 -0.89
N LEU A 169 -7.21 9.02 -2.07
CA LEU A 169 -7.05 9.86 -3.26
C LEU A 169 -7.68 11.25 -3.08
N ASP A 170 -8.87 11.33 -2.48
CA ASP A 170 -9.54 12.58 -2.10
C ASP A 170 -8.68 13.43 -1.15
N SER A 171 -7.95 12.78 -0.25
CA SER A 171 -7.00 13.47 0.64
C SER A 171 -5.74 13.99 -0.09
N LEU A 172 -5.38 13.39 -1.24
CA LEU A 172 -4.22 13.79 -2.03
C LEU A 172 -4.55 14.81 -3.13
N ILE A 173 -5.80 14.80 -3.61
CA ILE A 173 -6.26 15.58 -4.75
C ILE A 173 -7.28 16.57 -4.23
N ASP A 174 -6.91 17.85 -4.10
CA ASP A 174 -7.86 18.92 -3.79
C ASP A 174 -8.06 19.83 -5.01
N SER A 175 -7.03 19.95 -5.84
CA SER A 175 -6.94 20.90 -6.95
C SER A 175 -6.43 20.30 -8.25
N GLU A 176 -6.60 21.04 -9.35
CA GLU A 176 -6.04 20.70 -10.66
C GLU A 176 -4.50 20.57 -10.65
N LYS A 177 -3.81 21.25 -9.71
CA LYS A 177 -2.35 21.18 -9.58
C LYS A 177 -1.91 19.84 -9.03
N ASP A 178 -2.69 19.29 -8.11
CA ASP A 178 -2.43 17.98 -7.52
C ASP A 178 -2.59 16.90 -8.59
N VAL A 179 -3.66 16.99 -9.39
CA VAL A 179 -3.86 16.11 -10.55
C VAL A 179 -2.72 16.27 -11.56
N ALA A 180 -2.33 17.49 -11.91
CA ALA A 180 -1.23 17.73 -12.85
C ALA A 180 0.07 17.07 -12.39
N LEU A 181 0.38 17.17 -11.08
CA LEU A 181 1.54 16.52 -10.48
C LEU A 181 1.42 14.99 -10.56
N LEU A 182 0.27 14.42 -10.23
CA LEU A 182 0.06 12.96 -10.27
C LEU A 182 0.08 12.41 -11.70
N VAL A 183 -0.40 13.17 -12.68
CA VAL A 183 -0.28 12.84 -14.11
C VAL A 183 1.18 12.89 -14.56
N GLU A 184 1.93 13.92 -14.18
CA GLU A 184 3.37 14.02 -14.46
C GLU A 184 4.15 12.83 -13.89
N LYS A 185 3.72 12.30 -12.72
CA LYS A 185 4.32 11.11 -12.10
C LYS A 185 3.79 9.78 -12.63
N GLY A 186 2.86 9.80 -13.61
CA GLY A 186 2.26 8.59 -14.17
C GLY A 186 1.38 7.81 -13.19
N ILE A 187 0.93 8.45 -12.11
CA ILE A 187 0.00 7.87 -11.13
C ILE A 187 -1.44 7.94 -11.67
N ILE A 188 -1.76 9.02 -12.40
CA ILE A 188 -3.06 9.20 -13.07
C ILE A 188 -2.84 9.27 -14.57
N GLU A 189 -3.55 8.43 -15.32
CA GLU A 189 -3.75 8.63 -16.76
C GLU A 189 -5.03 9.43 -16.96
N ASN A 190 -4.91 10.67 -17.46
CA ASN A 190 -6.06 11.55 -17.60
C ASN A 190 -6.81 11.30 -18.93
N GLY A 191 -7.90 10.54 -18.85
CA GLY A 191 -8.85 10.36 -19.96
C GLY A 191 -9.98 11.40 -20.04
N LEU A 192 -10.10 12.32 -19.08
CA LEU A 192 -11.20 13.29 -18.98
C LEU A 192 -10.94 14.61 -19.72
N GLY A 193 -9.74 14.78 -20.28
CA GLY A 193 -9.37 15.93 -21.12
C GLY A 193 -8.75 17.10 -20.36
N ASP A 194 -9.15 17.36 -19.11
CA ASP A 194 -8.53 18.40 -18.26
C ASP A 194 -8.35 17.95 -16.81
N HIS A 195 -7.41 18.58 -16.09
CA HIS A 195 -7.06 18.20 -14.72
C HIS A 195 -8.10 18.64 -13.67
N GLY A 196 -8.84 19.73 -13.92
CA GLY A 196 -9.87 20.23 -13.02
C GLY A 196 -11.10 19.31 -12.97
N SER A 197 -11.46 18.71 -14.10
CA SER A 197 -12.53 17.69 -14.18
C SER A 197 -12.19 16.45 -13.34
N VAL A 198 -10.93 16.00 -13.37
CA VAL A 198 -10.46 14.88 -12.54
C VAL A 198 -10.55 15.23 -11.05
N ALA A 199 -10.04 16.40 -10.65
CA ALA A 199 -10.10 16.85 -9.26
C ALA A 199 -11.55 16.94 -8.76
N THR A 200 -12.43 17.57 -9.56
CA THR A 200 -13.86 17.67 -9.23
C THR A 200 -14.51 16.31 -9.07
N MET A 201 -14.19 15.35 -9.96
CA MET A 201 -14.73 13.99 -9.88
C MET A 201 -14.32 13.30 -8.58
N VAL A 202 -13.02 13.32 -8.25
CA VAL A 202 -12.49 12.68 -7.03
C VAL A 202 -13.11 13.31 -5.79
N ASN A 203 -13.13 14.64 -5.69
CA ASN A 203 -13.66 15.34 -4.53
C ASN A 203 -15.14 15.06 -4.31
N ARG A 204 -15.90 14.99 -5.41
CA ARG A 204 -17.32 14.63 -5.35
C ARG A 204 -17.56 13.18 -4.97
N LEU A 205 -16.65 12.27 -5.27
CA LEU A 205 -16.71 10.88 -4.82
C LEU A 205 -16.34 10.74 -3.32
N GLY A 206 -15.49 11.63 -2.79
CA GLY A 206 -15.18 11.73 -1.37
C GLY A 206 -16.31 12.32 -0.51
N LEU A 207 -17.12 13.21 -1.08
CA LEU A 207 -18.24 13.86 -0.39
C LEU A 207 -19.24 12.84 0.19
N GLY A 208 -19.42 12.90 1.51
CA GLY A 208 -20.40 12.07 2.23
C GLY A 208 -19.91 10.68 2.61
N LEU A 209 -18.64 10.35 2.34
CA LEU A 209 -18.00 9.17 2.91
C LEU A 209 -17.77 9.40 4.41
N THR A 210 -18.39 8.56 5.26
CA THR A 210 -18.10 8.55 6.69
C THR A 210 -16.78 7.81 6.92
N ASP A 211 -15.87 8.40 7.71
CA ASP A 211 -14.61 7.75 8.07
C ASP A 211 -14.87 6.55 8.99
N PHE A 212 -14.75 5.35 8.43
CA PHE A 212 -14.77 4.07 9.16
C PHE A 212 -13.36 3.51 9.39
N GLY A 213 -12.32 4.33 9.19
CA GLY A 213 -10.93 3.92 9.13
C GLY A 213 -10.55 3.48 7.72
N SER A 214 -9.50 4.09 7.16
CA SER A 214 -8.91 3.71 5.87
C SER A 214 -7.72 2.77 6.06
N TYR A 215 -7.53 1.84 5.12
CA TYR A 215 -6.30 1.03 5.02
C TYR A 215 -5.04 1.89 4.87
N TYR A 216 -5.20 3.13 4.40
CA TYR A 216 -4.10 4.05 4.13
C TYR A 216 -3.90 5.09 5.25
N SER A 217 -4.59 4.96 6.39
CA SER A 217 -4.50 5.93 7.49
C SER A 217 -3.07 6.04 8.06
N PHE A 218 -2.38 4.92 8.25
CA PHE A 218 -0.98 4.89 8.71
C PHE A 218 -0.04 5.50 7.66
N THR A 219 -0.19 5.12 6.39
CA THR A 219 0.59 5.72 5.30
C THR A 219 0.37 7.24 5.21
N ALA A 220 -0.88 7.69 5.30
CA ALA A 220 -1.22 9.11 5.31
C ALA A 220 -0.58 9.82 6.53
N TYR A 221 -0.59 9.17 7.69
CA TYR A 221 0.10 9.67 8.88
C TYR A 221 1.60 9.82 8.66
N ASP A 222 2.27 8.80 8.15
CA ASP A 222 3.73 8.81 7.90
C ASP A 222 4.12 9.88 6.87
N VAL A 223 3.36 10.00 5.78
CA VAL A 223 3.54 11.05 4.77
C VAL A 223 3.37 12.44 5.40
N ASN A 224 2.36 12.63 6.24
CA ASN A 224 2.12 13.88 6.96
C ASN A 224 3.25 14.20 7.94
N CYS A 225 3.76 13.21 8.69
CA CYS A 225 4.91 13.37 9.58
C CYS A 225 6.18 13.75 8.80
N TYR A 226 6.46 13.07 7.70
CA TYR A 226 7.60 13.40 6.83
C TYR A 226 7.51 14.83 6.28
N SER A 227 6.32 15.22 5.82
CA SER A 227 6.04 16.57 5.30
C SER A 227 6.17 17.64 6.38
N ASN A 228 5.70 17.36 7.61
CA ASN A 228 5.75 18.31 8.73
C ASN A 228 7.13 18.47 9.38
N ASN A 229 8.08 17.59 9.08
CA ASN A 229 9.45 17.72 9.57
C ASN A 229 10.15 18.97 8.99
N SER A 230 10.54 19.90 9.87
CA SER A 230 11.18 21.18 9.50
C SER A 230 12.48 21.00 8.71
N TRP A 231 13.24 19.93 8.97
CA TRP A 231 14.44 19.62 8.19
C TRP A 231 14.10 19.24 6.76
N ASN A 232 13.07 18.43 6.56
CA ASN A 232 12.62 18.03 5.23
C ASN A 232 12.08 19.22 4.44
N LYS A 233 11.30 20.10 5.09
CA LYS A 233 10.85 21.37 4.48
C LYS A 233 12.04 22.22 4.04
N SER A 234 13.01 22.43 4.93
CA SER A 234 14.21 23.22 4.64
C SER A 234 15.04 22.63 3.50
N ARG A 235 15.22 21.30 3.50
CA ARG A 235 15.93 20.58 2.44
C ARG A 235 15.19 20.66 1.10
N ALA A 236 13.87 20.59 1.10
CA ALA A 236 13.06 20.73 -0.12
C ALA A 236 13.19 22.14 -0.72
N VAL A 237 13.13 23.17 0.12
CA VAL A 237 13.34 24.57 -0.31
C VAL A 237 14.77 24.78 -0.84
N LEU A 238 15.78 24.26 -0.14
CA LEU A 238 17.17 24.34 -0.60
C LEU A 238 17.32 23.72 -1.99
N LYS A 239 16.76 22.52 -2.19
CA LYS A 239 16.79 21.81 -3.46
C LYS A 239 16.05 22.58 -4.56
N SER A 240 14.86 23.11 -4.28
CA SER A 240 14.05 23.79 -5.30
C SER A 240 14.62 25.16 -5.69
N VAL A 241 15.14 25.94 -4.74
CA VAL A 241 15.64 27.29 -5.03
C VAL A 241 17.05 27.26 -5.63
N TYR A 242 17.97 26.55 -4.97
CA TYR A 242 19.40 26.65 -5.29
C TYR A 242 19.89 25.55 -6.22
N PHE A 243 19.24 24.38 -6.18
CA PHE A 243 19.62 23.22 -7.00
C PHE A 243 18.56 22.86 -8.04
N SER A 244 17.68 23.80 -8.41
CA SER A 244 16.65 23.56 -9.44
C SER A 244 17.22 23.28 -10.82
N ASN A 245 18.41 23.80 -11.14
CA ASN A 245 19.11 23.48 -12.36
C ASN A 245 20.64 23.47 -12.14
N PRO A 246 21.41 22.85 -13.04
CA PRO A 246 22.84 22.64 -12.85
C PRO A 246 23.65 23.96 -12.72
N TRP A 247 23.23 25.01 -13.43
CA TRP A 247 23.90 26.31 -13.42
C TRP A 247 23.69 27.07 -12.11
N ARG A 248 22.47 27.05 -11.57
CA ARG A 248 22.18 27.61 -10.24
C ARG A 248 22.88 26.82 -9.14
N GLY A 249 22.92 25.48 -9.28
CA GLY A 249 23.63 24.61 -8.34
C GLY A 249 25.13 24.92 -8.29
N THR A 250 25.78 24.98 -9.46
CA THR A 250 27.22 25.29 -9.56
C THR A 250 27.55 26.69 -9.04
N ALA A 251 26.74 27.70 -9.38
CA ALA A 251 26.91 29.06 -8.85
C ALA A 251 26.77 29.10 -7.32
N THR A 252 25.79 28.39 -6.76
CA THR A 252 25.57 28.31 -5.30
C THR A 252 26.79 27.66 -4.62
N VAL A 253 27.31 26.56 -5.16
CA VAL A 253 28.49 25.88 -4.61
C VAL A 253 29.72 26.80 -4.66
N ALA A 254 29.96 27.47 -5.80
CA ALA A 254 31.07 28.40 -5.94
C ALA A 254 30.99 29.56 -4.95
N ALA A 255 29.80 30.19 -4.80
CA ALA A 255 29.58 31.26 -3.84
C ALA A 255 29.81 30.81 -2.40
N THR A 256 29.36 29.59 -2.06
CA THR A 256 29.55 29.00 -0.72
C THR A 256 31.04 28.76 -0.44
N LEU A 257 31.78 28.20 -1.40
CA LEU A 257 33.23 28.00 -1.27
C LEU A 257 33.98 29.31 -1.11
N LEU A 258 33.63 30.34 -1.90
CA LEU A 258 34.22 31.67 -1.77
C LEU A 258 33.96 32.28 -0.38
N LEU A 259 32.74 32.16 0.15
CA LEU A 259 32.38 32.62 1.49
C LEU A 259 33.18 31.91 2.60
N LEU A 260 33.41 30.60 2.46
CA LEU A 260 34.22 29.86 3.43
C LEU A 260 35.68 30.30 3.37
N LEU A 261 36.23 30.48 2.17
CA LEU A 261 37.60 30.95 1.98
C LEU A 261 37.78 32.37 2.56
N THR A 262 36.83 33.28 2.34
CA THR A 262 36.90 34.63 2.92
C THR A 262 36.77 34.63 4.44
N LEU A 263 35.95 33.74 5.00
CA LEU A 263 35.86 33.57 6.46
C LEU A 263 37.19 33.08 7.04
N VAL A 264 37.81 32.06 6.45
CA VAL A 264 39.13 31.55 6.86
C VAL A 264 40.19 32.65 6.76
N GLN A 265 40.19 33.41 5.67
CA GLN A 265 41.10 34.54 5.49
C GLN A 265 40.88 35.63 6.56
N THR A 266 39.63 35.91 6.92
CA THR A 266 39.29 36.91 7.94
C THR A 266 39.77 36.45 9.32
N VAL A 267 39.51 35.19 9.70
CA VAL A 267 39.95 34.62 10.99
C VAL A 267 41.46 34.62 11.09
N THR A 268 42.17 34.18 10.06
CA THR A 268 43.64 34.16 10.03
C THR A 268 44.23 35.58 10.12
N SER A 269 43.61 36.57 9.46
CA SER A 269 44.02 37.98 9.55
C SER A 269 43.85 38.53 10.98
N VAL A 270 42.72 38.24 11.64
CA VAL A 270 42.47 38.67 13.02
C VAL A 270 43.47 38.03 13.99
N MET A 271 43.76 36.73 13.84
CA MET A 271 44.74 36.03 14.68
C MET A 271 46.14 36.63 14.54
N GLN A 272 46.56 37.00 13.33
CA GLN A 272 47.86 37.64 13.09
C GLN A 272 47.96 39.01 13.76
N VAL A 273 46.88 39.81 13.73
CA VAL A 273 46.84 41.12 14.40
C VAL A 273 46.95 40.92 15.92
N LEU A 274 46.17 40.00 16.50
CA LEU A 274 46.21 39.72 17.94
C LEU A 274 47.57 39.21 18.42
N GLN A 275 48.28 38.44 17.60
CA GLN A 275 49.64 37.98 17.93
C GLN A 275 50.68 39.11 17.88
N LYS A 276 50.46 40.14 17.05
CA LYS A 276 51.36 41.29 16.90
C LYS A 276 51.27 42.28 18.07
N ASP A 277 50.16 42.27 18.80
CA ASP A 277 49.88 43.14 19.95
C ASP A 277 50.22 42.49 21.30
N THR A 278 50.80 41.28 21.31
CA THR A 278 51.38 40.65 22.52
C THR A 278 52.84 41.08 22.68
N PRO A 279 53.21 41.85 23.73
CA PRO A 279 54.60 42.28 23.98
C PRO A 279 55.54 41.13 24.38
#